data_AF-V7ASM5-F1
#
_entry.id   AF-V7ASM5-F1
#
_cell.length_a   1.000
_cell.length_b   1.000
_cell.length_c   1.000
_cell.angle_alpha   90.00
_cell.angle_beta   90.00
_cell.angle_gamma   90.00
#
_symmetry.space_group_name_H-M   'P 1'
#
loop_
_entity.id
_entity.type
_entity.pdbx_description
1 polymer ?
#
loop_
_entity_poly.entity_id
_entity_poly.type
_entity_poly.pdbx_seq_one_letter_code
_entity_poly.pdbx_strand_id
1 'polypeptide(L)'
;MIVLTSLLSFGHADNCIDPRHLTSFFLSYKTLSLHLHFSTPFNHHNLLFSFSPFSSSPSHSLPMDRNQSRRQVAAMKQSLFDQGLLDEQFIQLEELQDDANPNFVEEIVTLHYRDSSRLISSIEQALKERNPLDFNKLDTLMHQFKGSSSSIGAKKVKAECNLFREYCRVGNAEGCMRSFQQLKKEYAALRKKLEAYFQLARQAGPQETACRSK
;
A
#
# COMPACT_ATOMS: atom_id res chain seq x y z
N MET A 1 14.56 6.84 -10.09
CA MET A 1 13.11 6.84 -10.40
C MET A 1 12.35 6.75 -9.07
N ILE A 2 12.48 7.77 -8.22
CA ILE A 2 11.65 8.99 -8.16
C ILE A 2 10.23 8.63 -7.66
N VAL A 3 10.13 8.12 -6.44
CA VAL A 3 9.47 8.93 -5.38
C VAL A 3 10.49 9.71 -4.53
N LEU A 4 11.78 9.47 -4.75
CA LEU A 4 12.86 9.82 -3.83
C LEU A 4 13.37 11.27 -3.80
N THR A 5 12.77 12.26 -4.49
CA THR A 5 13.37 13.63 -4.51
C THR A 5 12.42 14.82 -4.40
N SER A 6 11.09 14.68 -4.42
CA SER A 6 10.20 15.85 -4.30
C SER A 6 9.90 16.31 -2.87
N LEU A 7 10.57 15.76 -1.85
CA LEU A 7 10.35 16.13 -0.44
C LEU A 7 11.55 16.84 0.21
N LEU A 8 12.59 17.23 -0.53
CA LEU A 8 13.74 17.96 0.01
C LEU A 8 13.50 19.48 0.20
N SER A 9 12.26 19.97 0.23
CA SER A 9 12.01 21.42 0.40
C SER A 9 10.78 21.82 1.21
N PHE A 10 10.30 20.99 2.14
CA PHE A 10 9.36 21.48 3.16
C PHE A 10 9.92 21.20 4.56
N GLY A 11 10.82 22.08 4.98
CA GLY A 11 11.33 22.13 6.34
C GLY A 11 10.30 22.70 7.32
N HIS A 12 10.46 22.29 8.58
CA HIS A 12 9.99 22.97 9.80
C HIS A 12 8.54 23.49 9.81
N ALA A 13 7.60 22.62 10.18
CA ALA A 13 6.47 23.00 11.04
C ALA A 13 5.84 21.75 11.65
N ASP A 14 5.63 21.80 12.96
CA ASP A 14 4.91 20.81 13.75
C ASP A 14 3.49 20.55 13.22
N ASN A 15 3.08 19.29 13.37
CA ASN A 15 1.71 18.75 13.33
C ASN A 15 0.83 19.07 12.11
N CYS A 16 0.11 18.03 11.67
CA CYS A 16 -0.85 18.02 10.56
C CYS A 16 -0.21 17.91 9.17
N ILE A 17 -0.15 16.67 8.66
CA ILE A 17 -0.16 16.46 7.21
C ILE A 17 -1.55 16.93 6.75
N ASP A 18 -1.62 18.11 6.11
CA ASP A 18 -2.85 18.61 5.49
C ASP A 18 -3.31 17.59 4.43
N PRO A 19 -4.57 17.13 4.45
CA PRO A 19 -5.14 16.20 3.47
C PRO A 19 -4.89 16.62 2.01
N ARG A 20 -4.72 17.93 1.75
CA ARG A 20 -4.47 18.49 0.42
C ARG A 20 -3.09 18.13 -0.16
N HIS A 21 -2.11 17.80 0.68
CA HIS A 21 -0.78 17.37 0.21
C HIS A 21 -0.73 15.89 -0.17
N LEU A 22 -1.54 15.05 0.48
CA LEU A 22 -1.71 13.64 0.09
C LEU A 22 -2.49 13.53 -1.23
N THR A 23 -3.54 14.34 -1.42
CA THR A 23 -4.21 14.41 -2.72
C THR A 23 -3.23 14.83 -3.83
N SER A 24 -2.35 15.81 -3.59
CA SER A 24 -1.34 16.18 -4.60
C SER A 24 -0.37 15.04 -4.92
N PHE A 25 0.03 14.24 -3.93
CA PHE A 25 0.88 13.06 -4.13
C PHE A 25 0.18 11.99 -4.98
N PHE A 26 -1.08 11.70 -4.66
CA PHE A 26 -1.89 10.73 -5.40
C PHE A 26 -2.29 11.21 -6.80
N LEU A 27 -2.62 12.49 -6.97
CA LEU A 27 -2.87 13.10 -8.28
C LEU A 27 -1.60 13.09 -9.14
N SER A 28 -0.42 13.36 -8.56
CA SER A 28 0.85 13.28 -9.28
C SER A 28 1.14 11.84 -9.74
N TYR A 29 0.84 10.84 -8.90
CA TYR A 29 1.02 9.43 -9.28
C TYR A 29 -0.01 8.98 -10.32
N LYS A 30 -1.28 9.38 -10.19
CA LYS A 30 -2.35 9.11 -11.18
C LYS A 30 -2.02 9.74 -12.55
N THR A 31 -1.49 10.97 -12.55
CA THR A 31 -1.00 11.66 -13.76
C THR A 31 0.22 10.96 -14.37
N LEU A 32 1.18 10.50 -13.55
CA LEU A 32 2.33 9.72 -14.03
C LEU A 32 1.91 8.36 -14.62
N SER A 33 0.97 7.66 -13.98
CA SER A 33 0.49 6.34 -14.45
C SER A 33 -0.28 6.45 -15.78
N LEU A 34 -1.12 7.48 -15.94
CA LEU A 34 -1.76 7.82 -17.22
C LEU A 34 -0.74 8.13 -18.33
N HIS A 35 0.37 8.80 -18.01
CA HIS A 35 1.41 9.15 -18.99
C HIS A 35 2.29 7.95 -19.38
N LEU A 36 2.51 6.99 -18.48
CA LEU A 36 3.25 5.74 -18.76
C LEU A 36 2.46 4.78 -19.67
N HIS A 37 1.13 4.78 -19.59
CA HIS A 37 0.28 3.96 -20.46
C HIS A 37 0.12 4.49 -21.89
N PHE A 38 0.47 5.75 -22.17
CA PHE A 38 0.34 6.36 -23.51
C PHE A 38 1.57 6.20 -24.43
N SER A 39 2.64 5.52 -23.98
CA SER A 39 3.93 5.43 -24.72
C SER A 39 4.30 4.03 -25.20
N THR A 40 3.36 3.27 -25.77
CA THR A 40 3.71 2.06 -26.56
C THR A 40 3.00 2.05 -27.92
N PRO A 41 3.72 2.16 -29.05
CA PRO A 41 3.19 1.85 -30.36
C PRO A 41 3.68 0.46 -30.79
N PHE A 42 2.83 -0.53 -31.07
CA PHE A 42 3.26 -1.67 -31.90
C PHE A 42 2.13 -2.36 -32.68
N ASN A 43 2.29 -2.23 -34.01
CA ASN A 43 1.74 -2.86 -35.22
C ASN A 43 0.78 -4.07 -35.19
N HIS A 44 -0.14 -4.02 -36.18
CA HIS A 44 -0.91 -5.11 -36.76
C HIS A 44 -0.03 -6.18 -37.45
N HIS A 45 -0.40 -7.47 -37.30
CA HIS A 45 -0.53 -8.41 -38.43
C HIS A 45 -1.29 -9.70 -38.03
N ASN A 46 -2.10 -10.20 -38.98
CA ASN A 46 -2.92 -11.42 -38.94
C ASN A 46 -2.13 -12.72 -38.73
N LEU A 47 -2.79 -13.77 -38.18
CA LEU A 47 -2.83 -15.11 -38.77
C LEU A 47 -3.95 -15.98 -38.14
N LEU A 48 -4.78 -16.55 -39.01
CA LEU A 48 -5.80 -17.57 -38.75
C LEU A 48 -5.13 -18.91 -38.42
N PHE A 49 -5.58 -19.61 -37.38
CA PHE A 49 -5.47 -21.07 -37.30
C PHE A 49 -6.68 -21.67 -36.60
N SER A 50 -7.40 -22.52 -37.33
CA SER A 50 -8.49 -23.37 -36.85
C SER A 50 -7.94 -24.64 -36.24
N PHE A 51 -8.43 -25.08 -35.08
CA PHE A 51 -8.48 -26.49 -34.70
C PHE A 51 -9.67 -26.77 -33.76
N SER A 52 -10.34 -27.88 -34.03
CA SER A 52 -11.60 -28.38 -33.48
C SER A 52 -11.48 -28.94 -32.04
N PRO A 53 -12.59 -29.26 -31.36
CA PRO A 53 -12.64 -29.36 -29.90
C PRO A 53 -12.29 -30.77 -29.40
N PHE A 54 -11.42 -30.85 -28.39
CA PHE A 54 -11.28 -32.03 -27.56
C PHE A 54 -12.07 -31.82 -26.27
N SER A 55 -13.14 -32.60 -26.12
CA SER A 55 -13.98 -32.69 -24.93
C SER A 55 -13.21 -33.38 -23.81
N SER A 56 -12.74 -32.62 -22.83
CA SER A 56 -12.41 -33.12 -21.50
C SER A 56 -13.35 -32.48 -20.47
N SER A 57 -14.12 -33.34 -19.80
CA SER A 57 -15.14 -33.02 -18.83
C SER A 57 -14.62 -32.10 -17.72
N PRO A 58 -15.33 -31.01 -17.35
CA PRO A 58 -14.97 -30.23 -16.18
C PRO A 58 -15.38 -31.01 -14.92
N SER A 59 -14.40 -31.29 -14.06
CA SER A 59 -14.65 -31.54 -12.65
C SER A 59 -15.43 -30.33 -12.10
N HIS A 60 -16.66 -30.61 -11.66
CA HIS A 60 -17.65 -29.63 -11.22
C HIS A 60 -17.22 -29.00 -9.87
N SER A 61 -16.24 -28.11 -9.86
CA SER A 61 -16.17 -27.07 -8.85
C SER A 61 -17.19 -26.00 -9.28
N LEU A 62 -18.33 -25.98 -8.61
CA LEU A 62 -19.32 -24.93 -8.81
C LEU A 62 -18.61 -23.58 -8.73
N PRO A 63 -18.76 -22.68 -9.73
CA PRO A 63 -18.20 -21.34 -9.60
C PRO A 63 -18.79 -20.74 -8.33
N MET A 64 -17.93 -20.34 -7.39
CA MET A 64 -18.39 -19.57 -6.22
C MET A 64 -19.31 -18.47 -6.73
N ASP A 65 -20.50 -18.35 -6.15
CA ASP A 65 -21.44 -17.29 -6.48
C ASP A 65 -20.69 -15.96 -6.37
N ARG A 66 -20.61 -15.19 -7.46
CA ARG A 66 -19.89 -13.90 -7.49
C ARG A 66 -20.37 -12.98 -6.37
N ASN A 67 -21.64 -13.08 -5.99
CA ASN A 67 -22.21 -12.32 -4.88
C ASN A 67 -21.71 -12.79 -3.50
N GLN A 68 -21.39 -14.08 -3.36
CA GLN A 68 -20.77 -14.63 -2.17
C GLN A 68 -19.31 -14.17 -2.07
N SER A 69 -18.53 -14.25 -3.16
CA SER A 69 -17.14 -13.77 -3.18
C SER A 69 -17.04 -12.27 -2.87
N ARG A 70 -17.92 -11.44 -3.46
CA ARG A 70 -17.99 -10.00 -3.15
C ARG A 70 -18.34 -9.72 -1.69
N ARG A 71 -19.28 -10.47 -1.11
CA ARG A 71 -19.60 -10.38 0.33
C ARG A 71 -18.41 -10.76 1.21
N GLN A 72 -17.64 -11.77 0.82
CA GLN A 72 -16.44 -12.17 1.56
C GLN A 72 -15.34 -11.09 1.49
N VAL A 73 -15.12 -10.47 0.33
CA VAL A 73 -14.17 -9.36 0.17
C VAL A 73 -14.57 -8.18 1.07
N ALA A 74 -15.84 -7.78 1.04
CA ALA A 74 -16.36 -6.69 1.86
C ALA A 74 -16.24 -7.01 3.36
N ALA A 75 -16.58 -8.23 3.78
CA ALA A 75 -16.45 -8.67 5.17
C ALA A 75 -14.98 -8.70 5.63
N MET A 76 -14.07 -9.17 4.77
CA MET A 76 -12.65 -9.16 5.06
C MET A 76 -12.14 -7.72 5.22
N LYS A 77 -12.52 -6.81 4.30
CA LYS A 77 -12.18 -5.39 4.41
C LYS A 77 -12.67 -4.80 5.73
N GLN A 78 -13.95 -4.97 6.06
CA GLN A 78 -14.53 -4.48 7.32
C GLN A 78 -13.74 -4.99 8.54
N SER A 79 -13.38 -6.27 8.53
CA SER A 79 -12.56 -6.86 9.60
C SER A 79 -11.19 -6.20 9.77
N LEU A 80 -10.57 -5.66 8.70
CA LEU A 80 -9.32 -4.90 8.80
C LEU A 80 -9.51 -3.57 9.53
N PHE A 81 -10.64 -2.90 9.31
CA PHE A 81 -10.99 -1.66 10.03
C PHE A 81 -11.37 -1.95 11.49
N ASP A 82 -12.18 -2.98 11.74
CA ASP A 82 -12.62 -3.35 13.10
C ASP A 82 -11.44 -3.75 13.99
N GLN A 83 -10.44 -4.44 13.42
CA GLN A 83 -9.18 -4.76 14.13
C GLN A 83 -8.23 -3.56 14.28
N GLY A 84 -8.58 -2.41 13.69
CA GLY A 84 -7.79 -1.19 13.69
C GLY A 84 -6.51 -1.28 12.86
N LEU A 85 -6.45 -2.17 11.87
CA LEU A 85 -5.29 -2.32 10.98
C LEU A 85 -5.25 -1.21 9.92
N LEU A 86 -6.43 -0.84 9.42
CA LEU A 86 -6.63 0.25 8.45
C LEU A 86 -7.41 1.41 9.07
N ASP A 87 -7.25 2.60 8.50
CA ASP A 87 -8.07 3.78 8.77
C ASP A 87 -8.62 4.41 7.48
N GLU A 88 -9.38 5.49 7.64
CA GLU A 88 -10.12 6.21 6.58
C GLU A 88 -9.25 6.55 5.35
N GLN A 89 -7.93 6.66 5.51
CA GLN A 89 -7.04 6.93 4.39
C GLN A 89 -7.05 5.80 3.34
N PHE A 90 -7.30 4.55 3.75
CA PHE A 90 -7.47 3.45 2.81
C PHE A 90 -8.75 3.59 1.98
N ILE A 91 -9.82 4.11 2.57
CA ILE A 91 -11.09 4.39 1.86
C ILE A 91 -10.85 5.48 0.80
N GLN A 92 -10.17 6.56 1.18
CA GLN A 92 -9.79 7.63 0.25
C GLN A 92 -8.89 7.10 -0.89
N LEU A 93 -8.03 6.12 -0.61
CA LEU A 93 -7.22 5.46 -1.62
C LEU A 93 -8.07 4.64 -2.59
N GLU A 94 -9.09 3.92 -2.09
CA GLU A 94 -10.05 3.18 -2.91
C GLU A 94 -10.90 4.11 -3.81
N GLU A 95 -11.30 5.28 -3.31
CA GLU A 95 -12.06 6.29 -4.08
C GLU A 95 -11.31 6.82 -5.31
N LEU A 96 -9.99 6.68 -5.35
CA LEU A 96 -9.17 7.08 -6.49
C LEU A 96 -9.09 6.01 -7.58
N GLN A 97 -9.51 4.78 -7.30
CA GLN A 97 -9.59 3.68 -8.24
C GLN A 97 -10.78 3.87 -9.18
N ASP A 98 -10.59 3.62 -10.47
CA ASP A 98 -11.63 3.72 -11.50
C ASP A 98 -11.49 2.60 -12.54
N ASP A 99 -12.43 2.53 -13.49
CA ASP A 99 -12.43 1.50 -14.53
C ASP A 99 -11.20 1.56 -15.45
N ALA A 100 -10.52 2.72 -15.53
CA ALA A 100 -9.31 2.89 -16.32
C ALA A 100 -8.05 2.41 -15.57
N ASN A 101 -8.06 2.43 -14.23
CA ASN A 101 -7.03 1.83 -13.40
C ASN A 101 -7.63 0.97 -12.26
N PRO A 102 -8.10 -0.25 -12.58
CA PRO A 102 -8.78 -1.12 -11.61
C PRO A 102 -7.86 -1.73 -10.54
N ASN A 103 -6.53 -1.60 -10.68
CA ASN A 103 -5.54 -2.16 -9.75
C ASN A 103 -4.82 -1.10 -8.91
N PHE A 104 -5.23 0.18 -9.02
CA PHE A 104 -4.55 1.31 -8.40
C PHE A 104 -4.21 1.09 -6.92
N VAL A 105 -5.18 0.61 -6.13
CA VAL A 105 -4.97 0.41 -4.69
C VAL A 105 -3.92 -0.67 -4.43
N GLU A 106 -3.96 -1.79 -5.16
CA GLU A 106 -2.98 -2.87 -5.03
C GLU A 106 -1.57 -2.42 -5.47
N GLU A 107 -1.47 -1.58 -6.51
CA GLU A 107 -0.20 -1.00 -6.96
C GLU A 107 0.43 -0.11 -5.88
N ILE A 108 -0.36 0.77 -5.26
CA ILE A 108 0.13 1.66 -4.18
C ILE A 108 0.56 0.84 -2.95
N VAL A 109 -0.19 -0.20 -2.58
CA VAL A 109 0.20 -1.10 -1.48
C VAL A 109 1.48 -1.88 -1.82
N THR A 110 1.63 -2.33 -3.07
CA THR A 110 2.85 -3.00 -3.54
C THR A 110 4.06 -2.08 -3.50
N LEU A 111 3.89 -0.81 -3.87
CA LEU A 111 4.92 0.21 -3.74
C LEU A 111 5.32 0.42 -2.27
N HIS A 112 4.34 0.52 -1.38
CA HIS A 112 4.58 0.61 0.06
C HIS A 112 5.42 -0.56 0.59
N TYR A 113 5.17 -1.79 0.12
CA TYR A 113 5.97 -2.96 0.51
C TYR A 113 7.44 -2.85 0.11
N ARG A 114 7.71 -2.33 -1.09
CA ARG A 114 9.08 -2.14 -1.58
C ARG A 114 9.82 -1.09 -0.76
N ASP A 115 9.16 0.03 -0.48
CA ASP A 115 9.74 1.13 0.28
C ASP A 115 9.98 0.73 1.74
N SER A 116 9.00 0.04 2.34
CA SER A 116 9.08 -0.47 3.71
C SER A 116 10.21 -1.47 3.91
N SER A 117 10.43 -2.39 2.96
CA SER A 117 11.53 -3.36 3.03
C SER A 117 12.91 -2.68 3.12
N ARG A 118 13.11 -1.64 2.28
CA ARG A 118 14.35 -0.85 2.28
C ARG A 118 14.52 -0.09 3.59
N LEU A 119 13.49 0.62 4.03
CA LEU A 119 13.52 1.44 5.25
C LEU A 119 13.70 0.59 6.52
N ILE A 120 13.01 -0.55 6.64
CA ILE A 120 13.21 -1.50 7.75
C ILE A 120 14.68 -1.94 7.82
N SER A 121 15.27 -2.30 6.68
CA SER A 121 16.67 -2.73 6.61
C SER A 121 17.62 -1.60 7.03
N SER A 122 17.38 -0.37 6.57
CA SER A 122 18.18 0.80 6.95
C SER A 122 18.07 1.14 8.43
N ILE A 123 16.87 1.04 9.03
CA ILE A 123 16.65 1.26 10.46
C ILE A 123 17.34 0.16 11.28
N GLU A 124 17.24 -1.10 10.86
CA GLU A 124 17.95 -2.22 11.51
C GLU A 124 19.45 -2.02 11.52
N GLN A 125 20.02 -1.58 10.39
CA GLN A 125 21.43 -1.27 10.30
C GLN A 125 21.81 -0.12 11.23
N ALA A 126 21.07 0.99 11.19
CA ALA A 126 21.33 2.14 12.06
C ALA A 126 21.22 1.78 13.56
N LEU A 127 20.32 0.88 13.95
CA LEU A 127 20.20 0.38 15.32
C LEU A 127 21.36 -0.57 15.73
N LYS A 128 22.03 -1.22 14.76
CA LYS A 128 23.19 -2.10 15.00
C LYS A 128 24.51 -1.34 15.04
N GLU A 129 24.60 -0.19 14.38
CA GLU A 129 25.75 0.73 14.40
C GLU A 129 25.89 1.34 15.81
N ARG A 130 26.37 0.54 16.77
CA ARG A 130 26.55 0.92 18.18
C ARG A 130 27.88 1.66 18.37
N ASN A 131 27.88 2.99 18.21
CA ASN A 131 28.69 3.99 18.95
C ASN A 131 28.81 5.34 18.22
N PRO A 132 28.29 6.45 18.79
CA PRO A 132 27.00 6.54 19.47
C PRO A 132 25.84 6.30 18.49
N LEU A 133 24.65 5.98 19.01
CA LEU A 133 23.47 5.83 18.17
C LEU A 133 23.06 7.19 17.59
N ASP A 134 22.93 7.28 16.27
CA ASP A 134 22.47 8.50 15.59
C ASP A 134 20.95 8.58 15.61
N PHE A 135 20.40 9.22 16.65
CA PHE A 135 18.95 9.41 16.80
C PHE A 135 18.33 10.28 15.71
N ASN A 136 19.07 11.22 15.12
CA ASN A 136 18.57 12.09 14.05
C ASN A 136 18.40 11.30 12.75
N LYS A 137 19.37 10.44 12.42
CA LYS A 137 19.27 9.50 11.30
C LYS A 137 18.10 8.54 11.49
N LEU A 138 17.92 8.01 12.70
CA LEU A 138 16.79 7.14 13.03
C LEU A 138 15.44 7.86 12.91
N ASP A 139 15.31 9.08 13.43
CA ASP A 139 14.06 9.86 13.32
C ASP A 139 13.73 10.14 11.84
N THR A 140 14.74 10.49 11.03
CA THR A 140 14.57 10.75 9.60
C THR A 140 14.08 9.52 8.85
N LEU A 141 14.70 8.35 9.08
CA LEU A 141 14.27 7.08 8.48
C LEU A 141 12.86 6.71 8.92
N MET A 142 12.54 6.89 10.20
CA MET A 142 11.22 6.56 10.73
C MET A 142 10.14 7.53 10.23
N HIS A 143 10.47 8.80 10.01
CA HIS A 143 9.57 9.77 9.41
C HIS A 143 9.19 9.36 7.98
N GLN A 144 10.16 8.90 7.17
CA GLN A 144 9.88 8.38 5.83
C GLN A 144 9.00 7.11 5.88
N PHE A 145 9.30 6.19 6.80
CA PHE A 145 8.50 4.97 6.97
C PHE A 145 7.06 5.29 7.40
N LYS A 146 6.88 6.25 8.30
CA LYS A 146 5.57 6.77 8.70
C LYS A 146 4.83 7.36 7.50
N GLY A 147 5.49 8.15 6.67
CA GLY A 147 4.89 8.75 5.48
C GLY A 147 4.35 7.69 4.51
N SER A 148 5.18 6.69 4.20
CA SER A 148 4.78 5.54 3.38
C SER A 148 3.64 4.72 4.01
N SER A 149 3.65 4.52 5.33
CA SER A 149 2.56 3.83 6.05
C SER A 149 1.27 4.66 6.07
N SER A 150 1.40 5.99 6.08
CA SER A 150 0.28 6.93 6.03
C SER A 150 -0.46 6.84 4.73
N SER A 151 0.22 6.76 3.58
CA SER A 151 -0.45 6.72 2.27
C SER A 151 -1.41 5.53 2.09
N ILE A 152 -1.20 4.41 2.78
CA ILE A 152 -2.08 3.23 2.70
C ILE A 152 -3.02 3.09 3.92
N GLY A 153 -3.05 4.06 4.82
CA GLY A 153 -3.87 3.99 6.03
C GLY A 153 -3.45 2.93 7.06
N ALA A 154 -2.16 2.58 7.13
CA ALA A 154 -1.64 1.55 8.06
C ALA A 154 -1.63 2.03 9.52
N LYS A 155 -2.80 2.03 10.18
CA LYS A 155 -3.06 2.71 11.45
C LYS A 155 -2.10 2.31 12.59
N LYS A 156 -2.01 1.02 12.93
CA LYS A 156 -1.13 0.54 14.02
C LYS A 156 0.34 0.75 13.73
N VAL A 157 0.75 0.54 12.49
CA VAL A 157 2.12 0.77 12.04
C VAL A 157 2.52 2.23 12.27
N LYS A 158 1.65 3.19 11.90
CA LYS A 158 1.87 4.62 12.14
C LYS A 158 1.97 4.97 13.63
N ALA A 159 1.19 4.31 14.48
CA ALA A 159 1.25 4.52 15.92
C ALA A 159 2.64 4.13 16.48
N GLU A 160 3.15 2.98 16.08
CA GLU A 160 4.51 2.54 16.46
C GLU A 160 5.60 3.45 15.89
N CYS A 161 5.42 3.98 14.67
CA CYS A 161 6.32 4.99 14.12
C CYS A 161 6.37 6.25 15.00
N ASN A 162 5.21 6.76 15.43
CA ASN A 162 5.15 7.94 16.29
C ASN A 162 5.86 7.68 17.63
N LEU A 163 5.63 6.52 18.23
CA LEU A 163 6.26 6.13 19.49
C LEU A 163 7.79 6.01 19.36
N PHE A 164 8.27 5.39 18.28
CA PHE A 164 9.70 5.29 17.99
C PHE A 164 10.34 6.68 17.88
N ARG A 165 9.71 7.60 17.15
CA ARG A 165 10.21 8.98 16.99
C ARG A 165 10.25 9.74 18.31
N GLU A 166 9.29 9.51 19.20
CA GLU A 166 9.34 10.09 20.54
C GLU A 166 10.55 9.61 21.32
N TYR A 167 10.88 8.31 21.23
CA TYR A 167 12.10 7.78 21.83
C TYR A 167 13.37 8.34 21.19
N CYS A 168 13.38 8.64 19.88
CA CYS A 168 14.49 9.34 19.24
C CYS A 168 14.71 10.73 19.86
N ARG A 169 13.64 11.50 20.10
CA ARG A 169 13.72 12.86 20.64
C ARG A 169 14.33 12.91 22.05
N VAL A 170 14.02 11.92 22.88
CA VAL A 170 14.56 11.83 24.25
C VAL A 170 15.82 10.97 24.36
N GLY A 171 16.39 10.52 23.25
CA GLY A 171 17.62 9.71 23.23
C GLY A 171 17.48 8.32 23.87
N ASN A 172 16.29 7.72 23.84
CA ASN A 172 16.02 6.43 24.47
C ASN A 172 16.22 5.25 23.50
N ALA A 173 17.44 4.71 23.48
CA ALA A 173 17.80 3.59 22.60
C ALA A 173 16.97 2.32 22.82
N GLU A 174 16.69 1.96 24.09
CA GLU A 174 15.87 0.78 24.40
C GLU A 174 14.41 0.95 23.96
N GLY A 175 13.88 2.17 24.10
CA GLY A 175 12.57 2.55 23.60
C GLY A 175 12.49 2.43 22.07
N CYS A 176 13.49 2.93 21.35
CA CYS A 176 13.61 2.75 19.90
C CYS A 176 13.63 1.27 19.51
N MET A 177 14.44 0.44 20.19
CA MET A 177 14.53 -0.99 19.88
C MET A 177 13.20 -1.71 20.12
N ARG A 178 12.51 -1.44 21.24
CA ARG A 178 11.21 -2.06 21.57
C ARG A 178 10.11 -1.64 20.60
N SER A 179 9.95 -0.34 20.36
CA SER A 179 8.91 0.16 19.43
C SER A 179 9.17 -0.31 18.00
N PHE A 180 10.43 -0.41 17.57
CA PHE A 180 10.76 -0.96 16.25
C PHE A 180 10.43 -2.45 16.12
N GLN A 181 10.63 -3.25 17.18
CA GLN A 181 10.19 -4.65 17.16
C GLN A 181 8.67 -4.76 17.03
N GLN A 182 7.92 -3.89 17.73
CA GLN A 182 6.47 -3.88 17.63
C GLN A 182 6.01 -3.41 16.25
N LEU A 183 6.63 -2.36 15.68
CA LEU A 183 6.40 -1.91 14.31
C LEU A 183 6.53 -3.05 13.30
N LYS A 184 7.59 -3.87 13.39
CA LYS A 184 7.78 -5.01 12.49
C LYS A 184 6.67 -6.06 12.62
N LYS A 185 6.17 -6.31 13.84
CA LYS A 185 5.04 -7.23 14.07
C LYS A 185 3.76 -6.70 13.45
N GLU A 186 3.42 -5.43 13.69
CA GLU A 186 2.23 -4.80 13.13
C GLU A 186 2.29 -4.73 11.60
N TYR A 187 3.45 -4.39 11.04
CA TYR A 187 3.68 -4.38 9.59
C TYR A 187 3.51 -5.76 8.98
N ALA A 188 4.10 -6.81 9.57
CA ALA A 188 3.96 -8.18 9.07
C ALA A 188 2.52 -8.68 9.13
N ALA A 189 1.80 -8.36 10.22
CA ALA A 189 0.39 -8.69 10.38
C ALA A 189 -0.48 -8.00 9.32
N LEU A 190 -0.29 -6.68 9.13
CA LEU A 190 -0.99 -5.91 8.12
C LEU A 190 -0.73 -6.46 6.72
N ARG A 191 0.54 -6.66 6.36
CA ARG A 191 0.95 -7.16 5.06
C ARG A 191 0.28 -8.50 4.73
N LYS A 192 0.35 -9.48 5.64
CA LYS A 192 -0.27 -10.80 5.45
C LYS A 192 -1.78 -10.69 5.19
N LYS A 193 -2.46 -9.79 5.90
CA LYS A 193 -3.90 -9.58 5.79
C LYS A 193 -4.27 -8.86 4.48
N LEU A 194 -3.50 -7.86 4.07
CA LEU A 194 -3.69 -7.17 2.79
C LEU A 194 -3.39 -8.09 1.59
N GLU A 195 -2.35 -8.92 1.66
CA GLU A 195 -2.06 -9.92 0.63
C GLU A 195 -3.24 -10.90 0.43
N ALA A 196 -3.82 -11.40 1.54
CA ALA A 196 -5.01 -12.25 1.50
C ALA A 196 -6.24 -11.50 0.95
N TYR A 197 -6.42 -10.23 1.34
CA TYR A 197 -7.49 -9.37 0.83
C TYR A 197 -7.42 -9.20 -0.69
N PHE A 198 -6.27 -8.80 -1.23
CA PHE A 198 -6.11 -8.61 -2.67
C PHE A 198 -6.20 -9.93 -3.45
N GLN A 199 -5.72 -11.04 -2.88
CA GLN A 199 -5.90 -12.36 -3.48
C GLN A 199 -7.39 -12.72 -3.62
N LEU A 200 -8.19 -12.48 -2.59
CA LEU A 200 -9.62 -12.74 -2.62
C LEU A 200 -10.35 -11.76 -3.56
N ALA A 201 -9.95 -10.48 -3.57
CA ALA A 201 -10.50 -9.46 -4.47
C ALA A 201 -10.31 -9.84 -5.94
N ARG A 202 -9.12 -10.33 -6.32
CA ARG A 202 -8.86 -10.83 -7.68
C ARG A 202 -9.75 -12.02 -8.07
N GLN A 203 -10.05 -12.91 -7.12
CA GLN A 203 -10.94 -14.05 -7.36
C GLN A 203 -12.41 -13.65 -7.52
N ALA A 204 -12.84 -12.57 -6.86
CA ALA A 204 -14.20 -12.05 -6.96
C ALA A 204 -14.47 -11.30 -8.28
N GLY A 205 -13.41 -10.85 -8.97
CA GLY A 205 -13.47 -10.05 -10.19
C GLY A 205 -13.84 -8.57 -9.95
N PRO A 206 -13.80 -7.73 -11.00
CA PRO A 206 -14.11 -6.30 -10.87
C PRO A 206 -15.50 -6.06 -10.28
N GLN A 207 -15.65 -4.99 -9.49
CA GLN A 207 -16.96 -4.44 -9.21
C GLN A 207 -17.51 -3.89 -10.53
N GLU A 208 -18.64 -4.41 -11.00
CA GLU A 208 -19.42 -3.72 -12.01
C GLU A 208 -20.01 -2.49 -11.32
N THR A 209 -19.31 -1.35 -11.39
CA THR A 209 -19.91 -0.06 -11.15
C THR A 209 -20.92 0.12 -12.28
N ALA A 210 -22.20 -0.11 -11.98
CA ALA A 210 -23.27 0.16 -12.92
C ALA A 210 -23.09 1.60 -13.42
N CYS A 211 -22.77 1.75 -14.71
CA CYS A 211 -22.68 3.06 -15.36
C CYS A 211 -23.93 3.85 -15.01
N ARG A 212 -23.76 4.89 -14.19
CA ARG A 212 -24.82 5.86 -13.94
C ARG A 212 -24.92 6.67 -15.22
N SER A 213 -25.84 6.27 -16.10
CA SER A 213 -26.21 7.00 -17.31
C SER A 213 -26.45 8.47 -16.94
N LYS A 214 -25.72 9.38 -17.59
CA LYS A 214 -26.11 10.79 -17.67
C LYS A 214 -27.09 10.95 -18.81
#